data_AF-A0A5M3ZE20-F1
#
_entry.id   AF-A0A5M3ZE20-F1
#
_cell.length_a   1.000
_cell.length_b   1.000
_cell.length_c   1.000
_cell.angle_alpha   90.00
_cell.angle_beta   90.00
_cell.angle_gamma   90.00
#
_symmetry.space_group_name_H-M   'P 1'
#
loop_
_entity.id
_entity.type
_entity.pdbx_description
1 polymer ?
#
loop_
_entity_poly.entity_id
_entity_poly.type
_entity_poly.pdbx_seq_one_letter_code
_entity_poly.pdbx_strand_id
1 'polypeptide(L)'
;MALTPVASLYRRSLKLALDWAVHRHIWRGQAVYIRSLFDANKDVRDPRQQKVLLRETEKLLETWKHPDPYRAPTAPGGSKYERNLPARQLPYAPDHAHGH
;
A
#
# COMPACT_ATOMS: atom_id res chain seq x y z
N MET A 1 -8.47 -4.21 12.46
CA MET A 1 -8.08 -2.94 13.14
C MET A 1 -7.39 -2.04 12.13
N ALA A 2 -7.83 -0.79 11.99
CA ALA A 2 -7.15 0.17 11.13
C ALA A 2 -5.78 0.52 11.73
N LEU A 3 -4.75 0.60 10.90
CA LEU A 3 -3.44 1.08 11.34
C LEU A 3 -3.54 2.55 11.73
N THR A 4 -2.74 2.97 12.72
CA THR A 4 -2.58 4.40 13.01
C THR A 4 -2.02 5.11 11.76
N PRO A 5 -2.32 6.41 11.57
CA PRO A 5 -1.80 7.17 10.43
C PRO A 5 -0.28 7.08 10.29
N VAL A 6 0.44 7.10 11.43
CA VAL A 6 1.90 6.95 11.50
C VAL A 6 2.34 5.57 11.00
N ALA A 7 1.70 4.49 11.45
CA ALA A 7 2.06 3.14 11.04
C ALA A 7 1.76 2.89 9.55
N SER A 8 0.67 3.47 9.04
CA SER A 8 0.36 3.45 7.60
C SER A 8 1.43 4.16 6.78
N LEU A 9 1.81 5.38 7.18
CA LEU A 9 2.88 6.16 6.54
C LEU A 9 4.21 5.40 6.54
N TYR A 10 4.62 4.87 7.70
CA TYR A 10 5.86 4.12 7.83
C TYR A 10 5.92 2.91 6.87
N ARG A 11 4.83 2.13 6.79
CA ARG A 11 4.75 1.00 5.85
C ARG A 11 4.84 1.45 4.39
N ARG A 12 4.20 2.57 4.05
CA ARG A 12 4.27 3.15 2.70
C ARG A 12 5.67 3.66 2.37
N SER A 13 6.36 4.32 3.30
CA SER A 13 7.75 4.77 3.13
C SER A 13 8.69 3.60 2.84
N LEU A 14 8.59 2.51 3.61
CA LEU A 14 9.42 1.31 3.39
C LEU A 14 9.12 0.63 2.05
N LYS A 15 7.84 0.56 1.66
CA LYS A 15 7.39 -0.01 0.38
C LYS A 15 7.90 0.83 -0.78
N LEU A 16 7.74 2.16 -0.72
CA LEU A 16 8.23 3.07 -1.76
C LEU A 16 9.75 2.97 -1.93
N ALA A 17 10.50 2.94 -0.82
CA ALA A 17 11.95 2.75 -0.88
C ALA A 17 12.34 1.41 -1.52
N LEU A 18 11.55 0.35 -1.32
CA LEU A 18 11.77 -0.95 -1.95
C LEU A 18 11.43 -0.96 -3.43
N ASP A 19 10.40 -0.21 -3.85
CA ASP A 19 10.03 -0.07 -5.25
C ASP A 19 11.19 0.52 -6.08
N TRP A 20 11.95 1.47 -5.51
CA TRP A 20 13.14 2.03 -6.14
C TRP A 20 14.41 1.15 -5.96
N ALA A 21 14.67 0.67 -4.75
CA ALA A 21 15.87 -0.12 -4.45
C ALA A 21 15.58 -1.63 -4.52
N VAL A 22 15.56 -2.18 -5.73
CA VAL A 22 15.21 -3.58 -6.00
C VAL A 22 16.08 -4.57 -5.20
N HIS A 23 17.38 -4.28 -5.05
CA HIS A 23 18.29 -5.16 -4.32
C HIS A 23 18.20 -4.98 -2.79
N ARG A 24 17.97 -6.10 -2.07
CA ARG A 24 17.75 -6.11 -0.62
C ARG A 24 18.90 -5.54 0.21
N HIS A 25 20.15 -5.72 -0.21
CA HIS A 25 21.30 -5.21 0.53
C HIS A 25 21.36 -3.67 0.50
N ILE A 26 21.00 -3.05 -0.63
CA ILE A 26 20.87 -1.59 -0.77
C ILE A 26 19.67 -1.09 0.04
N TRP A 27 18.51 -1.74 -0.14
CA TRP A 27 17.28 -1.34 0.53
C TRP A 27 17.37 -1.37 2.06
N ARG A 28 18.13 -2.32 2.64
CA ARG A 28 18.28 -2.41 4.11
C ARG A 28 18.86 -1.13 4.72
N GLY A 29 19.86 -0.52 4.10
CA GLY A 29 20.42 0.76 4.56
C GLY A 29 19.37 1.87 4.58
N GLN A 30 18.59 1.97 3.50
CA GLN A 30 17.48 2.93 3.39
C GLN A 30 16.38 2.67 4.43
N ALA A 31 16.02 1.41 4.67
CA ALA A 31 15.00 1.05 5.65
C ALA A 31 15.39 1.43 7.08
N VAL A 32 16.66 1.22 7.46
CA VAL A 32 17.19 1.63 8.76
C VAL A 32 17.19 3.16 8.89
N TYR A 33 17.60 3.87 7.83
CA TYR A 33 17.55 5.33 7.81
C TYR A 33 16.12 5.85 7.97
N ILE A 34 15.15 5.34 7.21
CA ILE A 34 13.73 5.69 7.36
C ILE A 34 13.26 5.42 8.79
N ARG A 35 13.66 4.29 9.40
CA ARG A 35 13.31 3.99 10.80
C ARG A 35 13.85 5.06 11.76
N SER A 36 15.10 5.49 11.59
CA SER A 36 15.68 6.54 12.45
C SER A 36 14.92 7.87 12.36
N LEU A 37 14.39 8.24 11.18
CA LEU A 37 13.60 9.47 11.00
C LEU A 37 12.28 9.40 11.79
N PHE A 38 11.61 8.25 11.79
CA PHE A 38 10.39 8.04 12.58
C PHE A 38 10.69 7.99 14.08
N ASP A 39 11.76 7.30 14.48
CA ASP A 39 12.15 7.19 15.89
C ASP A 39 12.57 8.55 16.47
N ALA A 40 13.20 9.42 15.69
CA ALA A 40 13.56 10.79 16.10
C ALA A 40 12.34 11.66 16.45
N ASN A 41 11.17 11.36 15.88
CA ASN A 41 9.94 12.14 16.06
C ASN A 41 8.88 11.42 16.92
N LYS A 42 9.21 10.25 17.50
CA LYS A 42 8.24 9.39 18.21
C LYS A 42 7.64 10.06 19.46
N ASP A 43 8.36 10.98 20.07
CA ASP A 43 8.00 11.61 21.35
C ASP A 43 7.31 12.97 21.18
N VAL A 44 7.06 13.41 19.94
CA VAL A 44 6.29 14.64 19.66
C VAL A 44 4.85 14.45 20.13
N ARG A 45 4.42 15.21 21.14
CA ARG A 45 3.07 15.12 21.73
C ARG A 45 2.10 16.20 21.25
N ASP A 46 2.59 17.34 20.78
CA ASP A 46 1.74 18.43 20.27
C ASP A 46 0.99 17.97 19.00
N PRO A 47 -0.36 17.92 19.02
CA PRO A 47 -1.14 17.52 17.86
C PRO A 47 -0.94 18.41 16.63
N ARG A 48 -0.57 19.69 16.80
CA ARG A 48 -0.30 20.59 15.67
C ARG A 48 0.99 20.21 14.97
N GLN A 49 2.06 19.98 15.73
CA GLN A 49 3.33 19.50 15.21
C GLN A 49 3.21 18.13 14.55
N GLN A 50 2.48 17.19 15.16
CA GLN A 50 2.22 15.89 14.55
C GLN A 50 1.55 16.02 13.17
N LYS A 51 0.55 16.89 13.02
CA LYS A 51 -0.12 17.13 11.73
C LYS A 51 0.84 17.67 10.67
N VAL A 52 1.75 18.58 11.05
CA VAL A 52 2.77 19.13 10.14
C VAL A 52 3.70 18.01 9.65
N LEU A 53 4.26 17.23 10.57
CA LEU A 53 5.16 16.11 10.22
C LEU A 53 4.49 15.08 9.31
N LEU A 54 3.23 14.72 9.61
CA LEU A 54 2.46 13.78 8.78
C LEU A 54 2.26 14.34 7.37
N ARG A 55 1.90 15.62 7.24
CA ARG A 55 1.70 16.30 5.95
C ARG A 55 2.99 16.40 5.15
N GLU A 56 4.10 16.74 5.79
CA GLU A 56 5.42 16.80 5.14
C GLU A 56 5.85 15.42 4.64
N THR A 57 5.65 14.39 5.46
CA THR A 57 5.94 13.00 5.06
C THR A 57 5.09 12.58 3.87
N GLU A 58 3.78 12.92 3.87
CA GLU A 58 2.89 12.63 2.74
C GLU A 58 3.36 13.33 1.46
N LYS A 59 3.76 14.61 1.54
CA LYS A 59 4.31 15.36 0.42
C LYS A 59 5.57 14.70 -0.14
N LEU A 60 6.46 14.23 0.73
CA LEU A 60 7.67 13.52 0.32
C LEU A 60 7.34 12.22 -0.42
N LEU A 61 6.41 11.41 0.11
CA LEU A 61 6.01 10.17 -0.54
C LEU A 61 5.38 10.39 -1.92
N GLU A 62 4.58 11.44 -2.08
CA GLU A 62 3.98 11.76 -3.38
C GLU A 62 5.03 12.27 -4.38
N THR A 63 6.01 13.07 -3.91
CA THR A 63 7.09 13.59 -4.76
C THR A 63 7.97 12.46 -5.31
N TRP A 64 8.26 11.45 -4.49
CA TRP A 64 9.17 10.35 -4.82
C TRP A 64 8.45 9.09 -5.31
N LYS A 65 7.17 9.20 -5.64
CA LYS A 65 6.33 8.06 -6.02
C LYS A 65 6.91 7.36 -7.25
N HIS A 66 7.07 6.04 -7.14
CA HIS A 66 7.51 5.23 -8.27
C HIS A 66 6.38 5.18 -9.33
N PRO A 67 6.67 5.38 -10.63
CA PRO A 67 5.64 5.38 -11.68
C PRO A 67 4.96 4.02 -11.86
N ASP A 68 5.70 2.93 -11.66
CA ASP A 68 5.18 1.55 -11.72
C ASP A 68 5.57 0.75 -10.47
N PRO A 69 4.86 0.93 -9.33
CA PRO A 69 5.24 0.33 -8.06
C PRO A 69 4.98 -1.19 -8.05
N TYR A 70 5.78 -1.95 -7.29
CA TYR A 70 5.57 -3.39 -7.18
C TYR A 70 4.20 -3.72 -6.57
N ARG A 71 3.49 -4.64 -7.22
CA ARG A 71 2.23 -5.23 -6.77
C ARG A 71 2.35 -6.74 -6.71
N ALA A 72 1.92 -7.32 -5.60
CA ALA A 72 1.85 -8.77 -5.47
C ALA A 72 0.91 -9.32 -6.58
N PRO A 73 1.25 -10.44 -7.24
CA PRO A 73 0.51 -10.90 -8.42
C PRO A 73 -1.00 -11.04 -8.21
N THR A 74 -1.44 -11.50 -7.04
CA THR A 74 -2.86 -11.75 -6.72
C THR A 74 -3.56 -10.57 -6.04
N ALA A 75 -2.83 -9.51 -5.68
CA ALA A 75 -3.43 -8.31 -5.10
C ALA A 75 -4.11 -7.46 -6.20
N PRO A 76 -5.04 -6.56 -5.86
CA PRO A 76 -5.66 -5.65 -6.82
C PRO A 76 -4.63 -4.89 -7.68
N GLY A 77 -4.78 -5.00 -9.01
CA GLY A 77 -3.85 -4.45 -9.99
C GLY A 77 -2.56 -5.25 -10.20
N GLY A 78 -2.45 -6.45 -9.62
CA GLY A 78 -1.39 -7.41 -9.92
C GLY A 78 -1.69 -8.26 -11.15
N SER A 79 -0.66 -8.88 -11.73
CA SER A 79 -0.76 -9.62 -13.00
C SER A 79 -1.62 -10.90 -12.98
N LYS A 80 -1.98 -11.39 -11.79
CA LYS A 80 -2.83 -12.58 -11.57
C LYS A 80 -4.12 -12.22 -10.81
N TYR A 81 -4.43 -10.94 -10.65
CA TYR A 81 -5.66 -10.50 -10.00
C TYR A 81 -6.87 -10.99 -10.81
N GLU A 82 -7.85 -11.57 -10.12
CA GLU A 82 -9.11 -12.08 -10.70
C GLU A 82 -8.96 -13.11 -11.84
N ARG A 83 -7.74 -13.66 -12.04
CA ARG A 83 -7.46 -14.59 -13.14
C ARG A 83 -8.29 -15.88 -13.07
N ASN A 84 -8.59 -16.34 -11.86
CA ASN A 84 -9.33 -17.59 -11.59
C ASN A 84 -10.46 -17.34 -10.56
N LEU A 85 -11.35 -16.38 -10.83
CA LEU A 85 -12.52 -16.20 -9.97
C LEU A 85 -13.46 -17.41 -10.09
N PRO A 86 -13.99 -17.95 -8.97
CA PRO A 86 -15.02 -18.95 -9.04
C PRO A 86 -16.25 -18.37 -9.75
N ALA A 87 -16.89 -19.17 -10.59
CA ALA A 87 -18.12 -18.77 -11.25
C ALA A 87 -19.16 -18.36 -10.20
N ARG A 88 -19.86 -17.26 -10.45
CA ARG A 88 -20.95 -16.83 -9.58
C ARG A 88 -22.04 -17.90 -9.63
N GLN A 89 -22.42 -18.41 -8.46
CA GLN A 89 -23.61 -19.25 -8.33
C GLN A 89 -24.83 -18.35 -8.54
N LEU A 90 -25.43 -18.43 -9.72
CA LEU A 90 -26.67 -17.76 -10.06
C LEU A 90 -27.84 -18.73 -9.83
N PRO A 91 -29.01 -18.24 -9.41
CA PRO A 91 -30.22 -19.07 -9.46
C PRO A 91 -30.48 -19.49 -10.91
N TYR A 92 -31.00 -20.70 -11.10
CA TYR A 92 -31.40 -21.19 -12.43
C TYR A 92 -32.46 -20.25 -13.00
N ALA A 93 -32.29 -19.82 -14.26
CA ALA A 93 -33.31 -19.02 -14.94
C ALA A 93 -34.58 -19.88 -15.09
N PRO A 94 -35.78 -19.34 -14.84
CA PRO A 94 -37.01 -20.09 -15.07
C PRO A 94 -37.06 -20.53 -16.53
N ASP A 95 -37.43 -21.79 -16.74
CA ASP A 95 -37.53 -22.39 -18.07
C ASP A 95 -38.59 -21.62 -18.86
N HIS A 96 -38.16 -20.81 -19.83
CA HIS A 96 -39.09 -20.21 -20.78
C HIS A 96 -39.49 -21.32 -21.75
N ALA A 97 -40.47 -22.13 -21.33
CA ALA A 97 -41.07 -23.14 -22.18
C ALA A 97 -41.36 -22.51 -23.55
N HIS A 98 -40.70 -23.02 -24.59
CA HIS A 98 -40.92 -22.62 -25.97
C HIS A 98 -42.37 -22.96 -26.33
N GLY A 99 -43.27 -22.00 -26.10
CA GLY A 99 -44.65 -22.05 -26.55
C GLY A 99 -44.66 -21.93 -28.07
N HIS A 100 -44.66 -23.08 -28.73
CA HIS A 100 -45.12 -23.24 -30.11
C HIS A 100 -46.62 -23.54 -30.12
#